data_AF-A0A1M5KGT2-F1
#
_entry.id   AF-A0A1M5KGT2-F1
#
_cell.length_a   1.000
_cell.length_b   1.000
_cell.length_c   1.000
_cell.angle_alpha   90.00
_cell.angle_beta   90.00
_cell.angle_gamma   90.00
#
_symmetry.space_group_name_H-M   'P 1'
#
loop_
_entity.id
_entity.type
_entity.pdbx_description
1 polymer ?
#
loop_
_entity_poly.entity_id
_entity_poly.type
_entity_poly.pdbx_seq_one_letter_code
_entity_poly.pdbx_strand_id
1 'polypeptide(L)'
;MKVPLAALLFAACLTTADAETLALPDAGASSAVDLPGRGATMAAVERQYGAPMRRHAAVGGDQPQHPPITRWDYDGFAVFFENQHVVAAVRPDAPAPIVNREGLDR
;
A
#
# COMPACT_ATOMS: atom_id res chain seq x y z
N MET A 1 8.88 -47.92 -42.27
CA MET A 1 8.74 -46.50 -41.93
C MET A 1 9.26 -46.27 -40.51
N LYS A 2 10.24 -45.40 -40.34
CA LYS A 2 10.87 -45.06 -39.05
C LYS A 2 10.28 -43.73 -38.59
N VAL A 3 9.49 -43.73 -37.53
CA VAL A 3 8.93 -42.49 -36.95
C VAL A 3 10.11 -41.75 -36.28
N PRO A 4 10.43 -40.50 -36.65
CA PRO A 4 11.57 -39.80 -36.06
C PRO A 4 11.29 -39.46 -34.60
N LEU A 5 12.21 -39.89 -33.72
CA LEU A 5 12.23 -39.72 -32.26
C LEU A 5 12.11 -38.25 -31.78
N ALA A 6 12.28 -37.28 -32.70
CA ALA A 6 12.20 -35.84 -32.41
C ALA A 6 10.78 -35.33 -32.09
N ALA A 7 9.72 -36.08 -32.44
CA ALA A 7 8.34 -35.64 -32.19
C ALA A 7 7.83 -35.89 -30.76
N LEU A 8 8.59 -36.64 -29.92
CA LEU A 8 8.13 -37.00 -28.58
C LEU A 8 8.50 -35.99 -27.48
N LEU A 9 9.36 -35.01 -27.76
CA LEU A 9 9.92 -34.10 -26.75
C LEU A 9 9.16 -32.78 -26.59
N PHE A 10 8.18 -32.47 -27.45
CA PHE A 10 7.44 -31.19 -27.38
C PHE A 10 6.14 -31.24 -26.55
N ALA A 11 5.75 -32.42 -26.07
CA ALA A 11 4.45 -32.62 -25.41
C ALA A 11 4.48 -32.55 -23.87
N ALA A 12 5.63 -32.25 -23.25
CA ALA A 12 5.84 -32.49 -21.82
C ALA A 12 5.64 -31.29 -20.87
N CYS A 13 5.10 -30.16 -21.32
CA CYS A 13 4.97 -28.99 -20.44
C CYS A 13 3.61 -28.29 -20.58
N LEU A 14 2.55 -29.02 -20.23
CA LEU A 14 1.26 -28.44 -19.84
C LEU A 14 1.17 -28.51 -18.32
N THR A 15 2.07 -27.80 -17.62
CA THR A 15 1.94 -27.62 -16.17
C THR A 15 0.79 -26.64 -15.92
N THR A 16 -0.29 -27.15 -15.36
CA THR A 16 -1.38 -26.30 -14.85
C THR A 16 -0.87 -25.58 -13.61
N ALA A 17 -0.91 -24.25 -13.61
CA ALA A 17 -0.60 -23.47 -12.43
C ALA A 17 -1.87 -23.43 -11.55
N ASP A 18 -1.83 -24.08 -10.40
CA ASP A 18 -2.89 -24.02 -9.39
C ASP A 18 -2.61 -22.84 -8.45
N ALA A 19 -3.51 -21.84 -8.44
CA ALA A 19 -3.42 -20.70 -7.54
C ALA A 19 -4.34 -20.93 -6.34
N GLU A 20 -3.75 -21.19 -5.17
CA GLU A 20 -4.49 -21.33 -3.93
C GLU A 20 -4.97 -19.95 -3.45
N THR A 21 -6.29 -19.79 -3.33
CA THR A 21 -6.88 -18.58 -2.75
C THR A 21 -7.02 -18.77 -1.26
N LEU A 22 -6.07 -18.20 -0.51
CA LEU A 22 -6.16 -18.15 0.95
C LEU A 22 -7.11 -17.01 1.36
N ALA A 23 -8.28 -17.36 1.89
CA ALA A 23 -9.20 -16.39 2.46
C ALA A 23 -8.63 -15.88 3.79
N LEU A 24 -8.12 -14.65 3.80
CA LEU A 24 -7.78 -13.97 5.06
C LEU A 24 -9.07 -13.53 5.77
N PRO A 25 -9.21 -13.75 7.08
CA PRO A 25 -10.32 -13.21 7.85
C PRO A 25 -10.33 -11.68 7.73
N ASP A 26 -11.53 -11.13 7.57
CA ASP A 26 -11.76 -9.69 7.48
C ASP A 26 -11.21 -9.03 8.75
N ALA A 27 -10.27 -8.09 8.58
CA ALA A 27 -9.73 -7.32 9.68
C ALA A 27 -10.85 -6.39 10.15
N GLY A 28 -11.58 -6.84 11.19
CA GLY A 28 -12.89 -6.34 11.61
C GLY A 28 -13.07 -4.83 11.55
N ALA A 29 -14.31 -4.42 11.26
CA ALA A 29 -14.77 -3.05 11.09
C ALA A 29 -14.27 -2.11 12.21
N SER A 30 -13.11 -1.49 11.96
CA SER A 30 -12.49 -0.56 12.88
C SER A 30 -13.23 0.77 12.76
N SER A 31 -13.87 1.21 13.86
CA SER A 31 -14.74 2.40 13.97
C SER A 31 -14.37 3.48 12.95
N ALA A 32 -15.22 3.73 11.97
CA ALA A 32 -14.89 4.52 10.80
C ALA A 32 -14.65 6.00 11.15
N VAL A 33 -13.41 6.35 11.49
CA VAL A 33 -12.93 7.72 11.27
C VAL A 33 -12.78 7.84 9.76
N ASP A 34 -13.56 8.72 9.13
CA ASP A 34 -13.40 9.02 7.71
C ASP A 34 -12.02 9.63 7.50
N LEU A 35 -11.10 8.84 6.96
CA LEU A 35 -9.73 9.30 6.68
C LEU A 35 -9.69 10.09 5.37
N PRO A 36 -8.75 11.05 5.23
CA PRO A 36 -8.55 11.74 3.97
C PRO A 36 -8.26 10.76 2.84
N GLY A 37 -8.99 10.91 1.74
CA GLY A 37 -8.75 10.12 0.53
C GLY A 37 -7.36 10.38 -0.05
N ARG A 38 -6.76 9.33 -0.64
CA ARG A 38 -5.51 9.47 -1.40
C ARG A 38 -5.69 10.50 -2.52
N GLY A 39 -4.67 11.34 -2.74
CA GLY A 39 -4.69 12.42 -3.72
C GLY A 39 -5.36 13.71 -3.25
N ALA A 40 -6.02 13.74 -2.08
CA ALA A 40 -6.51 14.99 -1.53
C ALA A 40 -5.36 15.99 -1.31
N THR A 41 -5.60 17.28 -1.54
CA THR A 41 -4.58 18.31 -1.30
C THR A 41 -4.46 18.64 0.18
N MET A 42 -3.29 19.10 0.63
CA MET A 42 -3.09 19.61 2.00
C MET A 42 -4.19 20.60 2.42
N ALA A 43 -4.51 21.56 1.54
CA ALA A 43 -5.57 22.53 1.79
C ALA A 43 -6.96 21.88 1.91
N ALA A 44 -7.24 20.81 1.15
CA ALA A 44 -8.48 20.08 1.29
C ALA A 44 -8.58 19.32 2.61
N VAL A 45 -7.48 18.70 3.04
CA VAL A 45 -7.41 18.05 4.36
C VAL A 45 -7.61 19.08 5.47
N GLU A 46 -6.88 20.19 5.45
CA GLU A 46 -7.02 21.22 6.51
C GLU A 46 -8.42 21.83 6.57
N ARG A 47 -9.08 22.01 5.41
CA ARG A 47 -10.47 22.51 5.37
C ARG A 47 -11.47 21.52 5.96
N GLN A 48 -11.27 20.22 5.72
CA GLN A 48 -12.21 19.18 6.14
C GLN A 48 -11.99 18.75 7.60
N TYR A 49 -10.74 18.71 8.05
CA TYR A 49 -10.35 18.17 9.36
C TYR A 49 -9.85 19.23 10.35
N GLY A 50 -9.72 20.48 9.92
CA GLY A 50 -9.14 21.57 10.70
C GLY A 50 -7.60 21.55 10.68
N ALA A 51 -6.99 22.38 11.53
CA ALA A 51 -5.54 22.42 11.64
C ALA A 51 -5.02 21.15 12.36
N PRO A 52 -3.93 20.53 11.88
CA PRO A 52 -3.31 19.40 12.56
C PRO A 52 -2.71 19.81 13.91
N MET A 53 -2.66 18.87 14.84
CA MET A 53 -1.98 19.03 16.14
C MET A 53 -0.47 19.24 15.98
N ARG A 54 0.12 18.59 14.98
CA ARG A 54 1.55 18.74 14.66
C ARG A 54 1.81 18.59 13.16
N ARG A 55 2.63 19.48 12.62
CA ARG A 55 3.21 19.36 11.28
C ARG A 55 4.68 19.02 11.42
N HIS A 56 5.09 17.86 10.90
CA HIS A 56 6.50 17.47 10.84
C HIS A 56 7.15 18.13 9.63
N ALA A 57 8.45 18.41 9.72
CA ALA A 57 9.22 18.84 8.56
C ALA A 57 9.22 17.74 7.49
N ALA A 58 9.27 18.16 6.22
CA ALA A 58 9.43 17.23 5.13
C ALA A 58 10.77 16.49 5.24
N VAL A 59 10.76 15.20 4.91
CA VAL A 59 11.97 14.37 4.77
C VAL A 59 12.08 13.87 3.32
N GLY A 60 13.30 13.62 2.86
CA GLY A 60 13.56 13.35 1.44
C GLY A 60 13.55 14.64 0.60
N GLY A 61 13.30 14.51 -0.70
CA GLY A 61 13.35 15.61 -1.67
C GLY A 61 14.74 15.92 -2.21
N ASP A 62 15.74 15.09 -1.90
CA ASP A 62 17.11 15.24 -2.38
C ASP A 62 17.28 14.86 -3.86
N GLN A 63 16.37 14.06 -4.41
CA GLN A 63 16.40 13.56 -5.79
C GLN A 63 15.00 13.48 -6.40
N PRO A 64 14.84 13.53 -7.73
CA PRO A 64 13.54 13.40 -8.38
C PRO A 64 12.79 12.11 -8.03
N GLN A 65 13.52 11.00 -7.82
CA GLN A 65 12.96 9.70 -7.44
C GLN A 65 12.70 9.57 -5.93
N HIS A 66 13.14 10.53 -5.13
CA HIS A 66 12.92 10.57 -3.69
C HIS A 66 12.15 11.84 -3.33
N PRO A 67 10.85 11.92 -3.67
CA PRO A 67 10.06 13.12 -3.45
C PRO A 67 9.91 13.40 -1.94
N PRO A 68 9.73 14.68 -1.54
CA PRO A 68 9.62 15.04 -0.15
C PRO A 68 8.30 14.51 0.45
N ILE A 69 8.41 13.86 1.61
CA ILE A 69 7.28 13.36 2.38
C ILE A 69 7.08 14.22 3.62
N THR A 70 5.90 14.82 3.74
CA THR A 70 5.47 15.58 4.93
C THR A 70 4.43 14.77 5.71
N ARG A 71 4.52 14.79 7.04
CA ARG A 71 3.52 14.15 7.92
C ARG A 71 2.81 15.19 8.77
N TRP A 72 1.49 15.10 8.83
CA TRP A 72 0.66 15.84 9.77
C TRP A 72 -0.02 14.87 10.75
N ASP A 73 -0.04 15.23 12.03
CA ASP A 73 -0.72 14.48 13.09
C ASP A 73 -2.03 15.17 13.46
N TYR A 74 -3.12 14.41 13.46
CA TYR A 74 -4.44 14.78 13.98
C TYR A 74 -4.75 13.92 15.20
N ASP A 75 -5.85 14.23 15.90
CA ASP A 75 -6.35 13.37 16.96
C ASP A 75 -6.83 12.04 16.34
N GLY A 76 -6.22 10.93 16.75
CA GLY A 76 -6.55 9.57 16.30
C GLY A 76 -5.98 9.12 14.95
N PHE A 77 -5.36 9.98 14.13
CA PHE A 77 -4.76 9.56 12.86
C PHE A 77 -3.63 10.48 12.38
N ALA A 78 -2.79 9.97 11.47
CA ALA A 78 -1.75 10.72 10.79
C ALA A 78 -1.96 10.71 9.28
N VAL A 79 -1.62 11.83 8.62
CA VAL A 79 -1.71 11.99 7.17
C VAL A 79 -0.32 12.24 6.61
N PHE A 80 0.04 11.49 5.59
CA PHE A 80 1.31 11.59 4.88
C PHE A 80 1.06 12.17 3.50
N PHE A 81 1.84 13.18 3.14
CA PHE A 81 1.76 13.89 1.89
C PHE A 81 3.06 13.72 1.13
N GLU A 82 2.96 13.42 -0.15
CA GLU A 82 4.04 13.64 -1.09
C GLU A 82 3.79 15.00 -1.76
N ASN A 83 4.76 15.90 -1.65
CA ASN A 83 4.60 17.31 -2.02
C ASN A 83 3.40 17.99 -1.32
N GLN A 84 2.23 17.99 -1.96
CA GLN A 84 1.00 18.62 -1.49
C GLN A 84 -0.20 17.65 -1.47
N HIS A 85 0.00 16.39 -1.83
CA HIS A 85 -1.07 15.41 -2.04
C HIS A 85 -0.95 14.23 -1.08
N VAL A 86 -2.09 13.79 -0.53
CA VAL A 86 -2.14 12.64 0.38
C VAL A 86 -1.67 11.38 -0.34
N VAL A 87 -0.69 10.69 0.24
CA VAL A 87 -0.26 9.35 -0.20
C VAL A 87 -0.76 8.25 0.74
N ALA A 88 -0.92 8.57 2.03
CA ALA A 88 -1.47 7.66 3.02
C ALA A 88 -2.11 8.43 4.19
N ALA A 89 -3.15 7.84 4.78
CA ALA A 89 -3.68 8.24 6.08
C ALA A 89 -3.77 6.98 6.94
N VAL A 90 -3.22 7.03 8.15
CA VAL A 90 -3.02 5.85 8.99
C VAL A 90 -3.53 6.12 10.39
N ARG A 91 -4.25 5.15 10.94
CA ARG A 91 -4.59 5.08 12.35
C ARG A 91 -3.58 4.21 13.09
N PRO A 92 -2.94 4.69 14.16
CA PRO A 92 -1.97 3.90 14.92
C PRO A 92 -2.57 2.62 15.51
N ASP A 93 -3.86 2.63 15.87
CA ASP A 93 -4.60 1.51 16.46
C ASP A 93 -5.20 0.55 15.42
N ALA A 94 -5.13 0.89 14.14
CA ALA A 94 -5.65 0.07 13.04
C ALA A 94 -4.71 0.09 11.83
N PRO A 95 -3.49 -0.50 11.94
CA PRO A 95 -2.59 -0.62 10.81
C PRO A 95 -3.19 -1.51 9.71
N ALA A 96 -2.88 -1.19 8.45
CA ALA A 96 -3.30 -2.01 7.32
C ALA A 96 -2.78 -3.46 7.47
N PRO A 97 -3.58 -4.48 7.11
CA PRO A 97 -3.12 -5.86 7.13
C PRO A 97 -1.86 -6.03 6.28
N ILE A 98 -0.83 -6.67 6.85
CA ILE A 98 0.37 -7.02 6.09
C ILE A 98 0.03 -8.17 5.15
N VAL A 99 -0.05 -7.85 3.86
CA VAL A 99 -0.34 -8.82 2.78
C VAL A 99 0.89 -9.63 2.34
N ASN A 100 2.11 -9.13 2.58
CA ASN A 100 3.36 -9.76 2.13
C ASN A 100 4.26 -10.16 3.32
N ARG A 101 3.78 -11.04 4.20
CA ARG A 101 4.51 -11.44 5.42
C ARG A 101 5.80 -12.22 5.17
N GLU A 102 5.86 -12.98 4.08
CA GLU A 102 7.01 -13.84 3.73
C GLU A 102 8.32 -13.06 3.52
N GLY A 103 8.24 -11.75 3.24
CA GLY A 103 9.40 -10.89 3.11
C GLY A 103 9.95 -10.32 4.43
N LEU A 104 9.27 -10.55 5.55
CA LEU A 104 9.66 -10.05 6.87
C LEU A 104 10.54 -11.04 7.66
N ASP A 105 10.52 -12.32 7.29
CA ASP A 105 11.18 -13.41 8.01
C ASP A 105 12.54 -13.82 7.38
N ARG A 106 13.10 -13.01 6.48
CA ARG A 106 14.37 -13.27 5.78
C ARG A 106 15.51 -12.36 6.22
#